data_AF-A0A529LVQ4-F1
#
_entry.id   AF-A0A529LVQ4-F1
#
_cell.length_a   1.000
_cell.length_b   1.000
_cell.length_c   1.000
_cell.angle_alpha   90.00
_cell.angle_beta   90.00
_cell.angle_gamma   90.00
#
_symmetry.space_group_name_H-M   'P 1'
#
loop_
_entity.id
_entity.type
_entity.pdbx_description
1 polymer ?
#
loop_
_entity_poly.entity_id
_entity_poly.type
_entity_poly.pdbx_seq_one_letter_code
_entity_poly.pdbx_strand_id
1 'polypeptide(L)' 'SWSMQIASQPTVESAQSSYQDLQRRYGSVLAGRTANIVKAEIAGKGTFYRVRVPAQSRNDAINLCTSYKAAGGNCFVSR' A
#
# COMPACT_ATOMS: atom_id res chain seq x y z
N SER A 1 -2.15 -11.43 7.80
CA SER A 1 -2.36 -11.78 6.37
C SER A 1 -1.26 -11.11 5.55
N TRP A 2 -0.93 -11.57 4.35
CA TRP A 2 0.10 -10.92 3.54
C TRP A 2 -0.46 -9.68 2.84
N SER A 3 0.39 -8.68 2.61
CA SER A 3 0.00 -7.43 1.96
C SER A 3 1.16 -6.74 1.23
N MET A 4 0.82 -5.95 0.23
CA MET A 4 1.71 -4.98 -0.39
C MET A 4 1.47 -3.61 0.24
N GLN A 5 2.47 -3.04 0.90
CA GLN A 5 2.42 -1.68 1.41
C GLN A 5 2.92 -0.70 0.35
N ILE A 6 2.12 0.34 0.07
CA ILE A 6 2.37 1.28 -1.05
C ILE A 6 2.46 2.75 -0.63
N ALA A 7 2.03 3.09 0.60
CA ALA A 7 2.20 4.42 1.18
C ALA A 7 2.24 4.36 2.70
N SER A 8 2.75 5.42 3.32
CA SER A 8 2.75 5.63 4.78
C SER A 8 2.64 7.12 5.03
N GLN A 9 1.51 7.56 5.59
CA GLN A 9 1.17 8.98 5.71
C GLN A 9 0.99 9.40 7.18
N PRO A 10 1.15 10.68 7.54
CA PRO A 10 1.02 11.15 8.92
C PRO A 10 -0.42 11.13 9.47
N THR A 11 -1.44 11.10 8.62
CA THR A 11 -2.85 11.10 9.04
C THR A 11 -3.67 10.05 8.28
N VAL A 12 -4.88 9.74 8.78
CA VAL A 12 -5.81 8.81 8.11
C VAL A 12 -6.27 9.39 6.78
N GLU A 13 -6.60 10.67 6.74
CA GLU A 13 -7.14 11.38 5.58
C GLU A 13 -6.10 11.42 4.46
N SER A 14 -4.84 11.73 4.79
CA SER A 14 -3.74 11.70 3.82
C SER A 14 -3.47 10.29 3.30
N ALA A 15 -3.59 9.25 4.15
CA ALA A 15 -3.52 7.87 3.71
C ALA A 15 -4.65 7.50 2.73
N GLN A 16 -5.89 7.89 3.03
CA GLN A 16 -7.05 7.68 2.15
C GLN A 16 -6.88 8.38 0.80
N SER A 17 -6.59 9.69 0.82
CA SER A 17 -6.36 10.48 -0.39
C SER A 17 -5.22 9.92 -1.23
N SER A 18 -4.11 9.55 -0.58
CA SER A 18 -2.98 8.94 -1.28
C SER A 18 -3.38 7.65 -1.99
N TYR A 19 -4.24 6.81 -1.41
CA TYR A 19 -4.68 5.59 -2.08
C TYR A 19 -5.54 5.89 -3.32
N GLN A 20 -6.44 6.87 -3.24
CA GLN A 20 -7.25 7.28 -4.38
C GLN A 20 -6.37 7.78 -5.53
N ASP A 21 -5.34 8.58 -5.24
CA ASP A 21 -4.40 9.07 -6.25
C ASP A 21 -3.57 7.94 -6.86
N LEU A 22 -3.09 7.00 -6.04
CA LEU A 22 -2.36 5.83 -6.52
C LEU A 22 -3.26 4.91 -7.36
N GLN A 23 -4.54 4.76 -7.02
CA GLN A 23 -5.50 4.01 -7.84
C GLN A 23 -5.70 4.64 -9.22
N ARG A 24 -5.78 5.98 -9.31
CA ARG A 24 -5.86 6.70 -10.60
C ARG A 24 -4.58 6.51 -11.41
N ARG A 25 -3.42 6.67 -10.78
CA ARG A 25 -2.11 6.62 -11.46
C ARG A 25 -1.71 5.21 -11.90
N TYR A 26 -2.01 4.21 -11.08
CA TYR A 26 -1.61 2.81 -11.29
C TYR A 26 -2.83 1.89 -11.51
N GLY A 27 -3.84 2.40 -12.21
CA GLY A 27 -5.10 1.70 -12.47
C GLY A 27 -4.89 0.32 -13.12
N SER A 28 -3.87 0.15 -13.95
CA SER A 28 -3.52 -1.15 -14.56
C SER A 28 -3.18 -2.25 -13.55
N VAL A 29 -2.79 -1.88 -12.31
CA VAL A 29 -2.41 -2.83 -11.24
C VAL A 29 -3.41 -2.79 -10.08
N LEU A 30 -3.96 -1.61 -9.77
CA LEU A 30 -4.78 -1.37 -8.58
C LEU A 30 -6.29 -1.34 -8.86
N ALA A 31 -6.76 -1.38 -10.11
CA ALA A 31 -8.19 -1.41 -10.42
C ALA A 31 -8.90 -2.58 -9.72
N GLY A 32 -10.06 -2.30 -9.12
CA GLY A 32 -10.87 -3.28 -8.39
C GLY A 32 -10.26 -3.76 -7.05
N ARG A 33 -9.07 -3.29 -6.68
CA ARG A 33 -8.46 -3.60 -5.38
C ARG A 33 -8.88 -2.57 -4.34
N THR A 34 -8.92 -3.00 -3.09
CA THR A 34 -9.07 -2.13 -1.92
C THR A 34 -7.78 -2.12 -1.10
N ALA A 35 -7.63 -1.12 -0.23
CA ALA A 35 -6.54 -1.05 0.72
C ALA A 35 -7.05 -0.86 2.14
N ASN A 36 -6.31 -1.42 3.08
CA ASN A 36 -6.48 -1.20 4.51
C ASN A 36 -5.54 -0.09 4.96
N ILE A 37 -6.03 0.78 5.84
CA ILE A 37 -5.22 1.79 6.52
C ILE A 37 -4.87 1.28 7.90
N VAL A 38 -3.57 1.07 8.13
CA VAL A 38 -3.07 0.44 9.35
C VAL A 38 -2.21 1.44 10.12
N LYS A 39 -2.61 1.75 11.35
CA LYS A 39 -1.84 2.58 12.27
C LYS A 39 -0.50 1.90 12.60
N ALA A 40 0.58 2.66 12.60
CA ALA A 40 1.92 2.21 12.98
C ALA A 40 2.66 3.31 13.75
N GLU A 41 3.18 2.95 14.92
CA GLU A 41 4.08 3.83 15.66
C GLU A 41 5.52 3.64 15.15
N ILE A 42 6.19 4.74 14.82
CA ILE A 42 7.57 4.74 14.36
C ILE A 42 8.40 5.49 15.41
N ALA A 43 9.36 4.78 16.03
CA ALA A 43 10.23 5.36 17.06
C ALA A 43 10.93 6.62 16.53
N GLY A 44 10.83 7.72 17.28
CA GLY A 44 11.39 9.02 16.91
C GLY A 44 10.68 9.78 15.79
N LYS A 45 9.61 9.22 15.19
CA LYS A 45 8.82 9.88 14.12
C LYS A 45 7.33 10.01 14.43
N GLY A 46 6.81 9.25 15.39
CA GLY A 46 5.41 9.30 15.81
C GLY A 46 4.51 8.33 15.05
N THR A 47 3.21 8.61 15.04
CA THR A 47 2.18 7.78 14.43
C THR A 47 2.10 8.00 12.92
N PHE A 48 2.05 6.90 12.17
CA PHE A 48 1.80 6.89 10.73
C PHE A 48 0.69 5.91 10.37
N TYR A 49 0.11 6.12 9.20
CA TYR A 49 -0.99 5.34 8.66
C TYR A 49 -0.54 4.72 7.33
N ARG A 50 -0.35 3.40 7.36
CA ARG A 50 0.18 2.61 6.24
C ARG A 50 -0.95 2.15 5.35
N VAL A 51 -0.83 2.41 4.05
CA VAL A 51 -1.76 1.93 3.03
C VAL A 51 -1.31 0.55 2.56
N ARG A 52 -2.10 -0.49 2.84
CA ARG A 52 -1.79 -1.89 2.56
C ARG A 52 -2.84 -2.53 1.66
N VAL A 53 -2.44 -3.02 0.50
CA VAL A 53 -3.29 -3.80 -0.40
C VAL A 53 -3.19 -5.29 0.01
N PRO A 54 -4.30 -5.95 0.42
CA PRO A 54 -4.27 -7.34 0.83
C PRO A 54 -3.88 -8.31 -0.30
N ALA A 55 -3.24 -9.42 0.07
CA ALA A 55 -2.93 -10.53 -0.82
C ALA A 55 -3.19 -11.86 -0.12
N GLN A 56 -3.52 -12.90 -0.89
CA GLN A 56 -3.87 -14.22 -0.35
C GLN A 56 -2.64 -14.96 0.19
N SER A 57 -1.50 -14.83 -0.49
CA SER A 57 -0.23 -15.41 -0.08
C SER A 57 0.94 -14.42 -0.13
N ARG A 58 2.10 -14.84 0.40
CA ARG A 58 3.36 -14.09 0.25
C ARG A 58 3.71 -13.91 -1.23
N ASN A 59 3.53 -14.96 -2.02
CA ASN A 59 3.90 -14.96 -3.43
C ASN A 59 3.01 -14.01 -4.23
N ASP A 60 1.70 -13.97 -3.92
CA ASP A 60 0.79 -13.01 -4.54
C ASP A 60 1.14 -11.57 -4.19
N ALA A 61 1.54 -11.31 -2.94
CA ALA A 61 2.00 -9.99 -2.52
C ALA A 61 3.30 -9.57 -3.25
N ILE A 62 4.23 -10.52 -3.45
CA ILE A 62 5.46 -10.30 -4.21
C ILE A 62 5.14 -10.00 -5.67
N ASN A 63 4.34 -10.83 -6.32
CA ASN A 63 3.95 -10.65 -7.73
C ASN A 63 3.25 -9.30 -7.94
N LEU A 64 2.30 -8.96 -7.06
CA LEU A 64 1.62 -7.69 -7.09
C LEU A 64 2.59 -6.51 -6.93
N CYS A 65 3.54 -6.61 -5.98
CA CYS A 65 4.54 -5.58 -5.76
C CYS A 65 5.52 -5.45 -6.95
N THR A 66 5.89 -6.55 -7.60
CA THR A 66 6.68 -6.54 -8.82
C THR A 66 5.94 -5.83 -9.97
N SER A 67 4.67 -6.17 -10.22
CA SER A 67 3.85 -5.49 -11.23
C SER A 67 3.68 -4.01 -10.93
N TYR A 68 3.45 -3.66 -9.66
CA TYR A 68 3.32 -2.27 -9.21
C TYR A 68 4.61 -1.47 -9.44
N LYS A 69 5.78 -2.06 -9.14
CA LYS A 69 7.10 -1.46 -9.43
C LYS A 69 7.35 -1.30 -10.92
N ALA A 70 6.99 -2.29 -11.73
CA ALA A 70 7.11 -2.21 -13.19
C ALA A 70 6.25 -1.08 -13.79
N ALA A 71 5.11 -0.77 -13.18
CA ALA A 71 4.27 0.38 -13.54
C ALA A 71 4.82 1.73 -13.01
N GLY A 72 5.95 1.74 -12.30
CA GLY A 72 6.58 2.93 -11.73
C GLY A 72 6.14 3.27 -10.30
N GLY A 73 5.48 2.35 -9.60
CA GLY A 73 5.12 2.48 -8.19
C GLY A 73 6.25 2.05 -7.25
N ASN A 74 6.11 2.36 -5.96
CA ASN A 74 7.02 1.86 -4.92
C ASN A 74 6.26 1.06 -3.86
N CYS A 75 6.79 -0.10 -3.50
CA CYS A 75 6.17 -0.99 -2.54
C CYS A 75 7.16 -1.90 -1.84
N PHE A 76 6.70 -2.46 -0.72
CA PHE A 76 7.30 -3.63 -0.10
C PHE A 76 6.24 -4.59 0.43
N VAL A 77 6.62 -5.85 0.64
CA VAL A 77 5.72 -6.90 1.12
C VAL A 77 5.83 -7.03 2.64
N SER A 78 4.69 -7.11 3.32
CA SER A 78 4.62 -7.25 4.78
C SER A 78 3.46 -8.13 5.23
N ARG A 79 3.52 -8.60 6.48
CA ARG A 79 2.44 -9.35 7.14
C ARG A 79 1.74 -8.48 8.19
#